data_AF-A0A7W1KMM4-F1
#
_entry.id   AF-A0A7W1KMM4-F1
#
_cell.length_a   1.000
_cell.length_b   1.000
_cell.length_c   1.000
_cell.angle_alpha   90.00
_cell.angle_beta   90.00
_cell.angle_gamma   90.00
#
_symmetry.space_group_name_H-M   'P 1'
#
loop_
_entity.id
_entity.type
_entity.pdbx_description
1 polymer ?
#
loop_
_entity_poly.entity_id
_entity_poly.type
_entity_poly.pdbx_seq_one_letter_code
_entity_poly.pdbx_strand_id
1 'polypeptide(L)'
;MLTPSDSTRRGLLRSALGDWLERLMARTEDRVITQRYFRPPGALPEIGFLAACTRCGACIEACPPHVIIKVRADGGLAAGTPYLVPENEPCIACPTMPCAASCPTPALTVPERGWAGYRLGSLELHPDRCITFRGTPCRVCADACPIGRAALTIDDAGHPVIRREGCVGCGVCVQVCVTTPSSYELTYVEG
;
A
#
# COMPACT_ATOMS: atom_id res chain seq x y z
N MET A 1 -31.55 34.97 -39.58
CA MET A 1 -32.02 34.61 -38.22
C MET A 1 -31.42 33.26 -37.86
N LEU A 2 -30.31 33.23 -37.13
CA LEU A 2 -29.71 32.01 -36.58
C LEU A 2 -29.18 32.36 -35.18
N THR A 3 -29.84 31.85 -34.14
CA THR A 3 -29.38 31.89 -32.75
C THR A 3 -28.67 30.57 -32.42
N PRO A 4 -27.44 30.58 -31.86
CA PRO A 4 -26.82 29.37 -31.35
C PRO A 4 -27.20 29.13 -29.88
N SER A 5 -27.81 27.96 -29.65
CA SER A 5 -27.74 27.03 -28.51
C SER A 5 -27.16 27.51 -27.17
N ASP A 6 -28.04 27.53 -26.17
CA ASP A 6 -27.82 27.86 -24.75
C ASP A 6 -27.50 26.60 -23.90
N SER A 7 -26.33 25.98 -24.07
CA SER A 7 -25.99 24.70 -23.38
C SER A 7 -24.69 24.69 -22.55
N THR A 8 -23.95 25.80 -22.44
CA THR A 8 -22.56 25.76 -21.90
C THR A 8 -22.40 26.23 -20.45
N ARG A 9 -23.41 26.84 -19.83
CA ARG A 9 -23.29 27.40 -18.45
C ARG A 9 -23.63 26.42 -17.33
N ARG A 10 -24.52 25.46 -17.58
CA ARG A 10 -24.95 24.47 -16.56
C ARG A 10 -23.95 23.32 -16.35
N GLY A 11 -23.07 23.07 -17.33
CA GLY A 11 -22.03 22.05 -17.22
C GLY A 11 -20.89 22.47 -16.28
N LEU A 12 -20.45 23.72 -16.37
CA LEU A 12 -19.33 24.25 -15.59
C LEU A 12 -19.65 24.41 -14.09
N LEU A 13 -20.91 24.71 -13.75
CA LEU A 13 -21.35 24.78 -12.34
C LEU A 13 -21.43 23.40 -11.69
N ARG A 14 -21.73 22.34 -12.46
CA ARG A 14 -21.78 20.96 -11.96
C ARG A 14 -20.38 20.40 -11.70
N SER A 15 -19.41 20.68 -12.57
CA SER A 15 -18.01 20.26 -12.33
C SER A 15 -17.38 21.02 -11.17
N ALA A 16 -17.60 22.33 -11.05
CA ALA A 16 -17.05 23.12 -9.95
C ALA A 16 -17.61 22.72 -8.57
N LEU A 17 -18.90 22.36 -8.49
CA LEU A 17 -19.52 21.86 -7.27
C LEU A 17 -19.07 20.44 -6.93
N GLY A 18 -18.92 19.58 -7.95
CA GLY A 18 -18.36 18.23 -7.80
C GLY A 18 -16.94 18.26 -7.26
N ASP A 19 -16.05 19.00 -7.92
CA ASP A 19 -14.66 19.15 -7.49
C ASP A 19 -14.55 19.81 -6.09
N TRP A 20 -15.48 20.69 -5.71
CA TRP A 20 -15.50 21.31 -4.39
C TRP A 20 -16.01 20.36 -3.31
N LEU A 21 -17.02 19.54 -3.61
CA LEU A 21 -17.50 18.47 -2.72
C LEU A 21 -16.43 17.39 -2.53
N GLU A 22 -15.76 16.95 -3.59
CA GLU A 22 -14.64 16.02 -3.53
C GLU A 22 -13.50 16.58 -2.67
N ARG A 23 -13.13 17.85 -2.87
CA ARG A 23 -12.11 18.53 -2.05
C ARG A 23 -12.53 18.70 -0.60
N LEU A 24 -13.82 18.85 -0.30
CA LEU A 24 -14.31 18.91 1.07
C LEU A 24 -14.29 17.54 1.75
N MET A 25 -14.68 16.49 1.02
CA MET A 25 -14.65 15.11 1.53
C MET A 25 -13.22 14.68 1.83
N ALA A 26 -12.27 14.95 0.93
CA ALA A 26 -10.84 14.71 1.16
C ALA A 26 -10.30 15.49 2.38
N ARG A 27 -10.78 16.72 2.62
CA ARG A 27 -10.40 17.51 3.80
C ARG A 27 -11.00 16.99 5.11
N THR A 28 -12.17 16.33 5.06
CA THR A 28 -12.76 15.70 6.25
C THR A 28 -12.08 14.39 6.61
N GLU A 29 -11.58 13.63 5.63
CA GLU A 29 -10.80 12.41 5.85
C GLU A 29 -9.54 12.68 6.70
N ASP A 30 -8.78 13.71 6.33
CA ASP A 30 -7.49 14.04 6.96
C ASP A 30 -7.62 14.56 8.41
N ARG A 31 -8.83 15.00 8.83
CA ARG A 31 -9.09 15.46 10.21
C ARG A 31 -9.57 14.36 11.16
N VAL A 32 -10.00 13.21 10.65
CA VAL A 32 -10.62 12.14 11.45
C VAL A 32 -9.65 10.98 11.71
N ILE A 33 -8.67 10.74 10.83
CA ILE A 33 -7.75 9.61 10.93
C ILE A 33 -6.46 10.04 11.65
N THR A 34 -6.35 9.69 12.93
CA THR A 34 -5.18 10.02 13.78
C THR A 34 -3.99 9.08 13.58
N GLN A 35 -4.21 7.90 12.97
CA GLN A 35 -3.22 6.85 12.77
C GLN A 35 -3.43 6.22 11.40
N ARG A 36 -2.38 6.17 10.58
CA ARG A 36 -2.42 5.52 9.27
C ARG A 36 -1.98 4.06 9.42
N TYR A 37 -2.78 3.14 8.89
CA TYR A 37 -2.56 1.70 9.02
C TYR A 37 -2.22 1.09 7.67
N PHE A 38 -1.18 0.26 7.60
CA PHE A 38 -0.98 -0.60 6.43
C PHE A 38 -2.11 -1.62 6.34
N ARG A 39 -3.05 -1.42 5.42
CA ARG A 39 -4.18 -2.34 5.25
C ARG A 39 -3.73 -3.61 4.52
N PRO A 40 -4.42 -4.74 4.74
CA PRO A 40 -4.20 -5.93 3.93
C PRO A 40 -4.34 -5.63 2.43
N PRO A 41 -3.68 -6.42 1.57
CA PRO A 41 -3.80 -6.28 0.13
C PRO A 41 -5.26 -6.28 -0.33
N GLY A 42 -5.56 -5.45 -1.33
CA GLY A 42 -6.90 -5.34 -1.90
C GLY A 42 -7.88 -4.44 -1.14
N ALA A 43 -7.43 -3.75 -0.09
CA ALA A 43 -8.29 -2.86 0.68
C ALA A 43 -8.88 -1.72 -0.16
N LEU A 44 -10.15 -1.43 0.09
CA LEU A 44 -10.77 -0.18 -0.34
C LEU A 44 -10.07 1.03 0.30
N PRO A 45 -10.29 2.25 -0.23
CA PRO A 45 -9.92 3.48 0.44
C PRO A 45 -10.44 3.49 1.89
N GLU A 46 -9.70 4.13 2.80
CA GLU A 46 -9.85 3.95 4.25
C GLU A 46 -11.30 4.07 4.74
N ILE A 47 -12.05 5.09 4.33
CA ILE A 47 -13.47 5.22 4.71
C ILE A 47 -14.31 4.03 4.22
N GLY A 48 -14.16 3.66 2.94
CA GLY A 48 -14.89 2.53 2.36
C GLY A 48 -14.53 1.21 3.03
N PHE A 49 -13.25 1.02 3.35
CA PHE A 49 -12.77 -0.15 4.09
C PHE A 49 -13.38 -0.21 5.50
N LEU A 50 -13.34 0.89 6.27
CA LEU A 50 -13.90 0.95 7.62
C LEU A 50 -15.41 0.67 7.65
N ALA A 51 -16.13 1.13 6.62
CA ALA A 51 -17.57 0.89 6.47
C ALA A 51 -17.90 -0.56 6.06
N ALA A 52 -17.12 -1.16 5.17
CA ALA A 52 -17.38 -2.50 4.64
C ALA A 52 -16.81 -3.63 5.52
N CYS A 53 -15.82 -3.35 6.35
CA CYS A 53 -15.13 -4.37 7.15
C CYS A 53 -15.98 -4.81 8.36
N THR A 54 -16.35 -6.09 8.36
CA THR A 54 -17.12 -6.72 9.45
C THR A 54 -16.27 -7.17 10.64
N ARG A 55 -14.95 -6.99 10.58
CA ARG A 55 -14.00 -7.40 11.64
C ARG A 55 -14.00 -8.91 11.93
N CYS A 56 -14.46 -9.71 10.96
CA CYS A 56 -14.61 -11.17 11.09
C CYS A 56 -13.29 -11.92 11.28
N GLY A 57 -12.17 -11.40 10.74
CA GLY A 57 -10.85 -12.00 10.86
C GLY A 57 -10.51 -13.05 9.78
N ALA A 58 -11.36 -13.27 8.78
CA ALA A 58 -11.09 -14.24 7.71
C ALA A 58 -9.73 -14.00 7.01
N CYS A 59 -9.38 -12.74 6.77
CA CYS A 59 -8.08 -12.38 6.17
C CYS A 59 -6.88 -12.70 7.07
N ILE A 60 -7.04 -12.69 8.39
CA ILE A 60 -5.98 -13.02 9.36
C ILE A 60 -5.65 -14.50 9.27
N GLU A 61 -6.68 -15.36 9.29
CA GLU A 61 -6.52 -16.81 9.17
C GLU A 61 -5.96 -17.21 7.80
N ALA A 62 -6.37 -16.51 6.74
CA ALA A 62 -5.93 -16.80 5.38
C ALA A 62 -4.51 -16.31 5.07
N CYS A 63 -3.87 -15.53 5.95
CA CYS A 63 -2.55 -14.93 5.72
C CYS A 63 -1.43 -15.93 6.04
N PRO A 64 -0.70 -16.48 5.05
CA PRO A 64 0.33 -17.49 5.31
C PRO A 64 1.47 -17.05 6.26
N PRO A 65 2.01 -15.81 6.17
CA PRO A 65 3.03 -15.37 7.12
C PRO A 65 2.45 -14.85 8.45
N HIS A 66 1.13 -14.94 8.67
CA HIS A 66 0.46 -14.50 9.91
C HIS A 66 0.78 -13.07 10.37
N VAL A 67 0.96 -12.14 9.42
CA VAL A 67 1.37 -10.74 9.70
C VAL A 67 0.21 -9.76 9.90
N ILE A 68 -1.03 -10.22 9.70
CA ILE A 68 -2.21 -9.37 9.85
C ILE A 68 -2.72 -9.48 11.28
N ILE A 69 -2.85 -8.35 11.96
CA ILE A 69 -3.38 -8.27 13.32
C ILE A 69 -4.54 -7.26 13.38
N LYS A 70 -5.30 -7.30 14.49
CA LYS A 70 -6.41 -6.36 14.70
C LYS A 70 -5.92 -5.09 15.37
N VAL A 71 -6.40 -3.96 14.89
CA VAL A 71 -6.27 -2.68 15.60
C VAL A 71 -6.92 -2.82 16.97
N ARG A 72 -6.24 -2.29 17.98
CA ARG A 72 -6.67 -2.33 19.38
C ARG A 72 -7.97 -1.56 19.61
N ALA A 73 -8.62 -1.81 20.76
CA ALA A 73 -9.91 -1.21 21.10
C ALA A 73 -9.88 0.33 21.24
N ASP A 74 -8.71 0.89 21.52
CA ASP A 74 -8.44 2.33 21.58
C ASP A 74 -8.22 2.98 20.20
N GLY A 75 -8.20 2.19 19.11
CA GLY A 75 -8.00 2.67 17.74
C GLY A 75 -9.20 3.37 17.09
N GLY A 76 -10.17 3.86 17.86
CA GLY A 76 -11.33 4.60 17.36
C GLY A 76 -12.16 3.81 16.33
N LEU A 77 -12.49 4.44 15.19
CA LEU A 77 -13.28 3.80 14.12
C LEU A 77 -12.57 2.57 13.51
N ALA A 78 -11.23 2.56 13.55
CA ALA A 78 -10.43 1.45 13.07
C ALA A 78 -10.36 0.28 14.06
N ALA A 79 -10.85 0.42 15.30
CA ALA A 79 -10.81 -0.64 16.30
C ALA A 79 -11.36 -1.98 15.76
N GLY A 80 -10.60 -3.05 15.96
CA GLY A 80 -10.93 -4.40 15.52
C GLY A 80 -10.75 -4.68 14.02
N THR A 81 -10.41 -3.66 13.21
CA THR A 81 -10.12 -3.86 11.78
C THR A 81 -8.71 -4.43 11.57
N PRO A 82 -8.47 -5.19 10.49
CA PRO A 82 -7.16 -5.78 10.23
C PRO A 82 -6.16 -4.74 9.70
N TYR A 83 -4.90 -4.89 10.10
CA TYR A 83 -3.75 -4.13 9.59
C TYR A 83 -2.46 -4.95 9.66
N LEU A 84 -1.44 -4.48 8.96
CA LEU A 84 -0.08 -5.03 8.91
C LEU A 84 0.85 -4.17 9.77
N VAL A 85 1.88 -4.79 10.34
CA VAL A 85 3.01 -4.09 10.99
C VAL A 85 4.30 -4.50 10.26
N PRO A 86 4.60 -3.86 9.11
CA PRO A 86 5.74 -4.26 8.28
C PRO A 86 7.09 -4.18 9.00
N GLU A 87 7.18 -3.41 10.08
CA GLU A 87 8.37 -3.28 10.92
C GLU A 87 8.68 -4.56 11.71
N ASN A 88 7.67 -5.37 12.02
CA ASN A 88 7.84 -6.63 12.75
C ASN A 88 8.05 -7.79 11.77
N GLU A 89 7.12 -7.94 10.83
CA GLU A 89 7.12 -9.02 9.85
C GLU A 89 6.44 -8.51 8.56
N PRO A 90 7.09 -8.63 7.40
CA PRO A 90 6.61 -8.04 6.15
C PRO A 90 5.50 -8.88 5.50
N CYS A 91 4.69 -8.24 4.66
CA CYS A 91 3.86 -8.98 3.70
C CYS A 91 4.77 -9.66 2.67
N ILE A 92 4.54 -10.93 2.34
CA ILE A 92 5.35 -11.66 1.34
C ILE A 92 4.80 -11.56 -0.09
N ALA A 93 3.85 -10.66 -0.33
CA ALA A 93 3.19 -10.45 -1.61
C ALA A 93 2.71 -11.75 -2.30
N CYS A 94 1.94 -12.58 -1.58
CA CYS A 94 1.45 -13.87 -2.07
C CYS A 94 0.76 -13.73 -3.45
N PRO A 95 1.11 -14.54 -4.47
CA PRO A 95 0.55 -14.40 -5.82
C PRO A 95 -0.98 -14.46 -5.89
N THR A 96 -1.61 -15.27 -5.03
CA THR A 96 -3.07 -15.46 -4.99
C THR A 96 -3.80 -14.50 -4.05
N MET A 97 -3.08 -13.64 -3.32
CA MET A 97 -3.64 -12.73 -2.29
C MET A 97 -4.73 -13.39 -1.42
N PRO A 98 -4.42 -14.49 -0.70
CA PRO A 98 -5.43 -15.29 0.01
C PRO A 98 -6.20 -14.48 1.07
N CYS A 99 -5.55 -13.49 1.70
CA CYS A 99 -6.19 -12.57 2.62
C CYS A 99 -7.32 -11.74 1.96
N ALA A 100 -7.11 -11.25 0.74
CA ALA A 100 -8.13 -10.52 -0.02
C ALA A 100 -9.21 -11.48 -0.52
N ALA A 101 -8.82 -12.63 -1.09
CA ALA A 101 -9.74 -13.64 -1.62
C ALA A 101 -10.68 -14.24 -0.56
N SER A 102 -10.22 -14.33 0.69
CA SER A 102 -11.03 -14.81 1.82
C SER A 102 -12.06 -13.81 2.35
N CYS A 103 -12.02 -12.55 1.90
CA CYS A 103 -12.88 -11.51 2.46
C CYS A 103 -14.33 -11.74 2.03
N PRO A 104 -15.28 -11.91 2.98
CA PRO A 104 -16.69 -12.14 2.63
C PRO A 104 -17.42 -10.84 2.24
N THR A 105 -16.78 -9.68 2.37
CA THR A 105 -17.34 -8.37 2.02
C THR A 105 -16.44 -7.65 1.02
N PRO A 106 -16.91 -6.57 0.38
CA PRO A 106 -16.07 -5.77 -0.51
C PRO A 106 -14.91 -5.03 0.18
N ALA A 107 -14.70 -5.19 1.48
CA ALA A 107 -13.65 -4.48 2.20
C ALA A 107 -12.25 -4.79 1.64
N LEU A 108 -12.00 -6.04 1.23
CA LEU A 108 -10.81 -6.44 0.49
C LEU A 108 -11.25 -7.10 -0.83
N THR A 109 -10.61 -6.74 -1.92
CA THR A 109 -10.86 -7.31 -3.25
C THR A 109 -9.54 -7.66 -3.92
N VAL A 110 -9.47 -8.80 -4.62
CA VAL A 110 -8.29 -9.14 -5.40
C VAL A 110 -8.26 -8.24 -6.64
N PRO A 111 -7.25 -7.38 -6.84
CA PRO A 111 -7.19 -6.55 -8.04
C PRO A 111 -7.09 -7.42 -9.30
N GLU A 112 -7.70 -6.99 -10.40
CA GLU A 112 -7.73 -7.75 -11.66
C GLU A 112 -6.32 -8.09 -12.18
N ARG A 113 -5.36 -7.18 -11.99
CA ARG A 113 -3.96 -7.38 -12.38
C ARG A 113 -3.08 -7.92 -11.25
N GLY A 114 -3.69 -8.38 -10.16
CA GLY A 114 -3.00 -8.79 -8.94
C GLY A 114 -2.07 -7.69 -8.42
N TRP A 115 -0.80 -8.02 -8.23
CA TRP A 115 0.21 -7.10 -7.71
C TRP A 115 0.66 -6.03 -8.72
N ALA A 116 0.41 -6.22 -10.01
CA ALA A 116 0.90 -5.30 -11.03
C ALA A 116 0.18 -3.95 -10.95
N GLY A 117 0.90 -2.93 -10.46
CA GLY A 117 0.36 -1.59 -10.22
C GLY A 117 -0.32 -1.41 -8.86
N TYR A 118 -0.31 -2.44 -8.00
CA TYR A 118 -0.81 -2.34 -6.64
C TYR A 118 0.30 -1.89 -5.67
N ARG A 119 -0.06 -1.13 -4.64
CA ARG A 119 0.86 -0.58 -3.64
C ARG A 119 0.32 -0.81 -2.23
N LEU A 120 1.15 -1.37 -1.36
CA LEU A 120 0.94 -1.39 0.10
C LEU A 120 1.65 -0.21 0.77
N GLY A 121 2.80 0.20 0.22
CA GLY A 121 3.69 1.20 0.78
C GLY A 121 4.59 1.80 -0.29
N SER A 122 5.35 2.82 0.08
CA SER A 122 6.46 3.35 -0.69
C SER A 122 7.77 2.96 -0.03
N LEU A 123 8.76 2.61 -0.85
CA LEU A 123 10.05 2.16 -0.40
C LEU A 123 11.14 3.12 -0.89
N GLU A 124 11.98 3.56 0.03
CA GLU A 124 13.16 4.37 -0.25
C GLU A 124 14.44 3.59 0.10
N LEU A 125 15.48 3.73 -0.72
CA LEU A 125 16.82 3.19 -0.47
C LEU A 125 17.70 4.34 0.01
N HIS A 126 18.44 4.10 1.09
CA HIS A 126 19.45 4.99 1.67
C HIS A 126 20.86 4.51 1.26
N PRO A 127 21.48 5.10 0.23
CA PRO A 127 22.76 4.62 -0.30
C PRO A 127 23.92 4.72 0.71
N ASP A 128 23.86 5.71 1.60
CA ASP A 128 24.82 5.94 2.70
C ASP A 128 24.88 4.77 3.70
N ARG A 129 23.77 4.01 3.83
CA ARG A 129 23.68 2.85 4.73
C ARG A 129 24.06 1.54 4.03
N CYS A 130 23.80 1.45 2.73
CA CYS A 130 23.92 0.20 1.99
C CYS A 130 25.38 -0.20 1.75
N ILE A 131 25.75 -1.41 2.19
CA ILE A 131 27.14 -1.91 2.13
C ILE A 131 27.68 -2.07 0.71
N THR A 132 26.81 -2.15 -0.31
CA THR A 132 27.24 -2.19 -1.71
C THR A 132 27.91 -0.88 -2.13
N PHE A 133 27.43 0.27 -1.66
CA PHE A 133 28.06 1.57 -1.88
C PHE A 133 29.34 1.77 -1.06
N ARG A 134 29.64 0.83 -0.16
CA ARG A 134 30.88 0.76 0.63
C ARG A 134 31.86 -0.29 0.11
N GLY A 135 31.59 -0.88 -1.06
CA GLY A 135 32.47 -1.83 -1.73
C GLY A 135 32.26 -3.30 -1.34
N THR A 136 31.27 -3.62 -0.50
CA THR A 136 30.96 -5.00 -0.13
C THR A 136 29.82 -5.56 -0.99
N PRO A 137 30.06 -6.60 -1.81
CA PRO A 137 29.00 -7.20 -2.63
C PRO A 137 27.85 -7.75 -1.77
N CYS A 138 26.62 -7.42 -2.13
CA CYS A 138 25.42 -7.89 -1.45
C CYS A 138 24.23 -7.87 -2.40
N ARG A 139 23.40 -8.92 -2.35
CA ARG A 139 22.21 -9.08 -3.19
C ARG A 139 20.98 -9.61 -2.46
N VAL A 140 21.04 -9.72 -1.14
CA VAL A 140 20.01 -10.35 -0.29
C VAL A 140 18.62 -9.76 -0.51
N CYS A 141 18.52 -8.44 -0.66
CA CYS A 141 17.25 -7.76 -0.91
C CYS A 141 16.65 -8.10 -2.28
N ALA A 142 17.48 -8.22 -3.32
CA ALA A 142 17.04 -8.54 -4.67
C ALA A 142 16.62 -10.01 -4.78
N ASP A 143 17.36 -10.89 -4.09
CA ASP A 143 17.07 -12.33 -4.07
C ASP A 143 15.81 -12.66 -3.27
N ALA A 144 15.56 -11.95 -2.17
CA ALA A 144 14.38 -12.15 -1.33
C ALA A 144 13.11 -11.47 -1.88
N CYS A 145 13.23 -10.58 -2.87
CA CYS A 145 12.08 -9.81 -3.34
C CYS A 145 11.01 -10.73 -3.95
N PRO A 146 9.77 -10.75 -3.41
CA PRO A 146 8.73 -11.66 -3.90
C PRO A 146 8.21 -11.28 -5.30
N ILE A 147 8.36 -10.02 -5.71
CA ILE A 147 8.04 -9.54 -7.06
C ILE A 147 9.24 -9.76 -8.03
N GLY A 148 10.40 -10.10 -7.48
CA GLY A 148 11.63 -10.33 -8.23
C GLY A 148 12.14 -9.09 -8.97
N ARG A 149 12.76 -9.33 -10.13
CA ARG A 149 13.44 -8.28 -10.93
C ARG A 149 12.50 -7.17 -11.40
N ALA A 150 11.19 -7.40 -11.44
CA ALA A 150 10.23 -6.35 -11.79
C ALA A 150 10.19 -5.23 -10.73
N ALA A 151 10.55 -5.51 -9.48
CA ALA A 151 10.54 -4.54 -8.38
C ALA A 151 11.93 -4.15 -7.87
N LEU A 152 12.86 -5.10 -7.78
CA LEU A 152 14.19 -4.86 -7.23
C LEU A 152 15.24 -5.65 -8.02
N THR A 153 16.33 -4.98 -8.40
CA THR A 153 17.47 -5.60 -9.11
C THR A 153 18.78 -5.11 -8.53
N ILE A 154 19.87 -5.74 -8.95
CA ILE A 154 21.22 -5.20 -8.85
C ILE A 154 21.59 -4.61 -10.21
N ASP A 155 22.21 -3.43 -10.24
CA ASP A 155 22.75 -2.80 -11.45
C ASP A 155 24.16 -3.32 -11.78
N ASP A 156 24.74 -2.82 -12.88
CA ASP A 156 26.07 -3.24 -13.34
C ASP A 156 27.21 -2.82 -12.38
N ALA A 157 26.97 -1.81 -11.54
CA ALA A 157 27.89 -1.37 -10.50
C ALA A 157 27.77 -2.20 -9.21
N GLY A 158 26.82 -3.13 -9.13
CA GLY A 158 26.60 -3.98 -7.96
C GLY A 158 25.69 -3.35 -6.89
N HIS A 159 24.95 -2.28 -7.24
CA HIS A 159 24.06 -1.58 -6.32
C HIS A 159 22.59 -1.96 -6.52
N PRO A 160 21.79 -2.01 -5.44
CA PRO A 160 20.37 -2.27 -5.56
C PRO A 160 19.64 -1.09 -6.22
N VAL A 161 18.74 -1.41 -7.14
CA VAL A 161 17.86 -0.46 -7.83
C VAL A 161 16.41 -0.87 -7.65
N ILE A 162 15.62 0.03 -7.06
CA ILE A 162 14.18 -0.13 -6.91
C ILE A 162 13.50 0.31 -8.22
N ARG A 163 12.79 -0.60 -8.88
CA ARG A 163 11.89 -0.29 -9.98
C ARG A 163 10.54 0.06 -9.41
N ARG A 164 10.22 1.36 -9.40
CA ARG A 164 9.00 1.86 -8.77
C ARG A 164 7.79 1.13 -9.33
N GLU A 165 7.65 0.97 -10.63
CA GLU A 165 6.48 0.36 -11.28
C GLU A 165 6.13 -1.03 -10.73
N GLY A 166 7.13 -1.88 -10.44
CA GLY A 166 6.90 -3.20 -9.86
C GLY A 166 6.95 -3.27 -8.33
N CYS A 167 7.57 -2.31 -7.64
CA CYS A 167 7.71 -2.36 -6.19
C CYS A 167 6.37 -2.15 -5.47
N VAL A 168 5.85 -3.19 -4.83
CA VAL A 168 4.57 -3.11 -4.12
C VAL A 168 4.68 -2.53 -2.70
N GLY A 169 5.89 -2.22 -2.22
CA GLY A 169 6.10 -1.71 -0.86
C GLY A 169 5.77 -2.73 0.24
N CYS A 170 6.14 -4.00 0.06
CA CYS A 170 5.78 -5.07 0.99
C CYS A 170 6.68 -5.16 2.25
N GLY A 171 7.86 -4.53 2.24
CA GLY A 171 8.79 -4.49 3.37
C GLY A 171 9.79 -5.65 3.45
N VAL A 172 9.71 -6.68 2.59
CA VAL A 172 10.65 -7.83 2.65
C VAL A 172 12.12 -7.41 2.60
N CYS A 173 12.47 -6.45 1.75
CA CYS A 173 13.84 -5.93 1.64
C CYS A 173 14.31 -5.18 2.90
N VAL A 174 13.39 -4.59 3.68
CA VAL A 174 13.70 -3.94 4.95
C VAL A 174 14.11 -5.00 5.97
N GLN A 175 13.33 -6.08 6.05
CA GLN A 175 13.54 -7.16 7.02
C GLN A 175 14.82 -7.96 6.76
N VAL A 176 15.11 -8.30 5.50
CA VAL A 176 16.30 -9.10 5.15
C VAL A 176 17.59 -8.27 5.04
N CYS A 177 17.51 -6.95 5.24
CA CYS A 177 18.68 -6.09 5.12
C CYS A 177 19.70 -6.41 6.22
N VAL A 178 20.96 -6.58 5.84
CA VAL A 178 22.05 -6.91 6.78
C VAL A 178 22.57 -5.71 7.56
N THR A 179 22.05 -4.51 7.33
CA THR A 179 22.50 -3.28 7.99
C THR A 179 21.57 -2.89 9.13
N THR A 180 22.14 -2.27 10.17
CA THR A 180 21.39 -1.70 11.29
C THR A 180 21.77 -0.22 11.44
N PRO A 181 20.84 0.74 11.19
CA PRO A 181 19.49 0.55 10.68
C PRO A 181 19.47 -0.03 9.25
N SER A 182 18.30 -0.54 8.84
CA SER A 182 18.09 -1.01 7.47
C SER A 182 18.45 0.09 6.46
N SER A 183 18.99 -0.34 5.32
CA SER A 183 19.27 0.53 4.19
C SER A 183 17.99 0.93 3.44
N TYR A 184 16.85 0.35 3.81
CA TYR A 184 15.56 0.69 3.23
C TYR A 184 14.64 1.31 4.28
N GLU A 185 13.85 2.27 3.84
CA GLU A 185 12.78 2.88 4.63
C GLU A 185 11.44 2.63 3.94
N LEU A 186 10.51 2.03 4.68
CA LEU A 186 9.15 1.82 4.20
C LEU A 186 8.24 2.89 4.79
N THR A 187 7.47 3.53 3.93
CA THR A 187 6.49 4.55 4.30
C THR A 187 5.10 4.15 3.84
N TYR A 188 4.09 4.53 4.61
CA TYR A 188 2.70 4.35 4.22
C TYR A 188 2.37 5.23 3.01
N VAL A 189 1.59 4.68 2.07
CA VAL A 189 0.96 5.44 0.99
C VAL A 189 -0.53 5.18 1.01
N GLU A 190 -1.31 6.21 0.67
CA GLU A 190 -2.74 6.02 0.37
C GLU A 190 -2.84 5.28 -0.96
N GLY A 191 -3.55 4.15 -0.95
CA GLY A 191 -3.84 3.34 -2.12
C GLY A 191 -5.14 3.75 -2.79
#